data_AF-A0A810N1R1-F1
#
_entry.id   AF-A0A810N1R1-F1
#
_cell.length_a   1.000
_cell.length_b   1.000
_cell.length_c   1.000
_cell.angle_alpha   90.00
_cell.angle_beta   90.00
_cell.angle_gamma   90.00
#
_symmetry.space_group_name_H-M   'P 1'
#
loop_
_entity.id
_entity.type
_entity.pdbx_description
1 polymer ?
#
loop_
_entity_poly.entity_id
_entity_poly.type
_entity_poly.pdbx_seq_one_letter_code
_entity_poly.pdbx_strand_id
1 'polypeptide(L)'
;MPARERRDRPTGSDVCHWRATLDRQRTDRYTRGVSDDGELPAETIRYGVEDEIATITFNRPERLNAFADDMASRYLGALRRADDDPTVRVIVITGAGRGFCAGADFTRLETLDIDEVRRRALAEPRDVAMRVNKPVIAAVNGAVAGIGLAHALMADVRFTVPDAKWTTAFAKIGLVAELGTAWLLTQLVGTGRALDLLLSARTITGTEAHEYGLAQFVSEPGSLTTDVRAYARLLAANDVHSLAELRRQVRLDAGRSFEQAWHDGYDRVFAALERGRFRDARTRVRGA
;
A
#
# COMPACT_ATOMS: atom_id res chain seq x y z
N MET A 1 -29.48 33.47 28.02
CA MET A 1 -28.47 33.01 27.04
C MET A 1 -27.54 32.04 27.75
N PRO A 2 -27.47 30.76 27.37
CA PRO A 2 -26.67 29.78 28.11
C PRO A 2 -25.19 29.83 27.69
N ALA A 3 -24.32 29.61 28.67
CA ALA A 3 -22.87 29.56 28.54
C ALA A 3 -22.43 28.27 27.80
N ARG A 4 -21.42 28.40 26.92
CA ARG A 4 -20.83 27.27 26.18
C ARG A 4 -19.88 26.47 27.08
N GLU A 5 -20.18 25.18 27.28
CA GLU A 5 -19.29 24.20 27.89
C GLU A 5 -18.01 24.00 27.05
N ARG A 6 -16.86 23.99 27.74
CA ARG A 6 -15.58 23.56 27.17
C ARG A 6 -15.57 22.02 27.16
N ARG A 7 -15.32 21.41 26.00
CA ARG A 7 -15.03 19.97 25.90
C ARG A 7 -13.56 19.72 26.23
N ASP A 8 -13.34 18.86 27.22
CA ASP A 8 -12.02 18.38 27.63
C ASP A 8 -11.34 17.52 26.55
N ARG A 9 -10.00 17.59 26.51
CA ARG A 9 -9.16 16.74 25.65
C ARG A 9 -9.03 15.35 26.28
N PRO A 10 -9.07 14.26 25.49
CA PRO A 10 -8.91 12.90 26.04
C PRO A 10 -7.46 12.69 26.51
N THR A 11 -7.31 11.99 27.64
CA THR A 11 -6.01 11.67 28.25
C THR A 11 -5.47 10.33 27.74
N GLY A 12 -4.15 10.14 27.80
CA GLY A 12 -3.42 9.01 27.19
C GLY A 12 -3.75 7.60 27.70
N SER A 13 -4.70 7.44 28.62
CA SER A 13 -5.13 6.13 29.14
C SER A 13 -6.21 5.45 28.27
N ASP A 14 -6.98 6.22 27.49
CA ASP A 14 -8.05 5.68 26.63
C ASP A 14 -7.52 5.00 25.35
N VAL A 15 -6.24 5.25 25.01
CA VAL A 15 -5.55 4.63 23.86
C VAL A 15 -5.07 3.20 24.17
N CYS A 16 -5.04 2.79 25.44
CA CYS A 16 -4.59 1.43 25.81
C CYS A 16 -5.72 0.39 25.79
N HIS A 17 -6.99 0.80 25.87
CA HIS A 17 -8.11 -0.15 25.96
C HIS A 17 -8.52 -0.75 24.60
N TRP A 18 -8.23 -0.08 23.47
CA TRP A 18 -8.60 -0.58 22.14
C TRP A 18 -7.77 -1.79 21.67
N ARG A 19 -6.52 -1.92 22.15
CA ARG A 19 -5.60 -3.00 21.75
C ARG A 19 -5.97 -4.38 22.32
N ALA A 20 -6.63 -4.42 23.47
CA ALA A 20 -6.91 -5.69 24.17
C ALA A 20 -8.15 -6.44 23.65
N THR A 21 -9.11 -5.74 23.05
CA THR A 21 -10.39 -6.35 22.61
C THR A 21 -10.29 -7.08 21.27
N LEU A 22 -9.30 -6.72 20.43
CA LEU A 22 -9.08 -7.33 19.11
C LEU A 22 -8.32 -8.66 19.17
N ASP A 23 -7.52 -8.89 20.21
CA ASP A 23 -6.66 -10.09 20.31
C ASP A 23 -7.44 -11.36 20.71
N ARG A 24 -8.60 -11.23 21.36
CA ARG A 24 -9.44 -12.37 21.78
C ARG A 24 -10.40 -12.91 20.72
N GLN A 25 -10.63 -12.20 19.61
CA GLN A 25 -11.53 -12.66 18.54
C GLN A 25 -10.79 -13.24 17.32
N ARG A 26 -9.45 -13.35 17.41
CA ARG A 26 -8.53 -13.50 16.27
C ARG A 26 -8.17 -14.95 15.91
N THR A 27 -8.61 -15.96 16.66
CA THR A 27 -8.13 -17.35 16.47
C THR A 27 -9.18 -18.41 16.13
N ASP A 28 -10.49 -18.11 16.09
CA ASP A 28 -11.51 -19.19 16.10
C ASP A 28 -12.49 -19.21 14.91
N ARG A 29 -12.21 -18.47 13.82
CA ARG A 29 -13.15 -18.35 12.69
C ARG A 29 -12.65 -18.83 11.32
N TYR A 30 -11.47 -19.42 11.23
CA TYR A 30 -10.88 -19.80 9.93
C TYR A 30 -10.95 -21.30 9.57
N THR A 31 -11.66 -22.13 10.35
CA THR A 31 -11.67 -23.60 10.15
C THR A 31 -13.05 -24.25 10.09
N ARG A 32 -14.08 -23.57 9.56
CA ARG A 32 -15.34 -24.27 9.23
C ARG A 32 -15.80 -24.03 7.81
N GLY A 33 -15.75 -25.11 7.04
CA GLY A 33 -16.36 -25.25 5.72
C GLY A 33 -15.50 -26.08 4.77
N VAL A 34 -15.28 -27.37 5.06
CA VAL A 34 -14.80 -28.33 4.05
C VAL A 34 -15.74 -29.53 4.00
N SER A 35 -16.48 -29.58 2.90
CA SER A 35 -17.14 -30.70 2.22
C SER A 35 -17.51 -30.09 0.84
N ASP A 36 -17.23 -30.63 -0.33
CA ASP A 36 -16.93 -31.98 -0.83
C ASP A 36 -16.34 -31.78 -2.25
N ASP A 37 -15.39 -32.62 -2.68
CA ASP A 37 -14.93 -32.86 -4.08
C ASP A 37 -14.86 -31.68 -5.10
N GLY A 38 -13.93 -30.75 -4.92
CA GLY A 38 -13.57 -29.76 -5.94
C GLY A 38 -12.15 -29.24 -5.78
N GLU A 39 -11.41 -29.15 -6.88
CA GLU A 39 -10.07 -28.54 -6.97
C GLU A 39 -10.02 -27.25 -6.12
N LEU A 40 -9.08 -27.16 -5.17
CA LEU A 40 -8.94 -25.96 -4.33
C LEU A 40 -8.84 -24.73 -5.24
N PRO A 41 -9.67 -23.70 -5.06
CA PRO A 41 -9.63 -22.53 -5.93
C PRO A 41 -8.21 -21.94 -5.93
N ALA A 42 -7.68 -21.68 -7.12
CA ALA A 42 -6.33 -21.18 -7.32
C ALA A 42 -6.05 -19.98 -6.40
N GLU A 43 -4.90 -19.99 -5.73
CA GLU A 43 -4.52 -18.96 -4.76
C GLU A 43 -4.49 -17.57 -5.44
N THR A 44 -5.40 -16.68 -5.05
CA THR A 44 -5.59 -15.36 -5.69
C THR A 44 -4.53 -14.32 -5.30
N ILE A 45 -3.82 -14.53 -4.19
CA ILE A 45 -2.70 -13.73 -3.70
C ILE A 45 -1.58 -14.68 -3.29
N ARG A 46 -0.44 -14.65 -3.97
CA ARG A 46 0.75 -15.41 -3.57
C ARG A 46 1.63 -14.60 -2.64
N TYR A 47 2.29 -15.28 -1.70
CA TYR A 47 3.20 -14.68 -0.73
C TYR A 47 4.50 -15.49 -0.64
N GLY A 48 5.64 -14.81 -0.73
CA GLY A 48 6.96 -15.43 -0.52
C GLY A 48 7.95 -14.46 0.12
N VAL A 49 8.89 -14.98 0.90
CA VAL A 49 9.97 -14.20 1.50
C VAL A 49 11.30 -14.79 1.05
N GLU A 50 12.17 -13.94 0.52
CA GLU A 50 13.53 -14.29 0.11
C GLU A 50 14.43 -13.07 0.28
N ASP A 51 15.67 -13.25 0.76
CA ASP A 51 16.62 -12.16 1.00
C ASP A 51 16.02 -10.98 1.79
N GLU A 52 15.25 -11.29 2.84
CA GLU A 52 14.56 -10.30 3.68
C GLU A 52 13.47 -9.48 2.96
N ILE A 53 13.09 -9.87 1.75
CA ILE A 53 12.09 -9.19 0.92
C ILE A 53 10.84 -10.04 0.83
N ALA A 54 9.71 -9.53 1.34
CA ALA A 54 8.41 -10.15 1.15
C ALA A 54 7.82 -9.73 -0.20
N THR A 55 7.55 -10.68 -1.08
CA THR A 55 6.85 -10.45 -2.35
C THR A 55 5.40 -10.91 -2.25
N ILE A 56 4.48 -9.97 -2.49
CA ILE A 56 3.04 -10.18 -2.56
C ILE A 56 2.62 -10.06 -4.02
N THR A 57 2.09 -11.13 -4.58
CA THR A 57 1.75 -11.20 -6.01
C THR A 57 0.25 -11.39 -6.20
N PHE A 58 -0.42 -10.43 -6.85
CA PHE A 58 -1.77 -10.65 -7.34
C PHE A 58 -1.76 -11.76 -8.40
N ASN A 59 -2.58 -12.80 -8.24
CA ASN A 59 -2.42 -14.06 -8.96
C ASN A 59 -3.72 -14.56 -9.59
N ARG A 60 -4.26 -13.76 -10.50
CA ARG A 60 -5.33 -14.13 -11.45
C ARG A 60 -4.95 -13.68 -12.87
N PRO A 61 -3.81 -14.14 -13.42
CA PRO A 61 -3.22 -13.58 -14.65
C PRO A 61 -4.17 -13.63 -15.86
N GLU A 62 -5.03 -14.65 -15.93
CA GLU A 62 -6.07 -14.84 -16.94
C GLU A 62 -7.16 -13.75 -16.90
N ARG A 63 -7.34 -13.08 -15.76
CA ARG A 63 -8.23 -11.93 -15.56
C ARG A 63 -7.46 -10.62 -15.34
N LEU A 64 -6.20 -10.54 -15.76
CA LEU A 64 -5.32 -9.38 -15.50
C LEU A 64 -5.28 -8.98 -14.02
N ASN A 65 -5.34 -9.98 -13.13
CA ASN A 65 -5.31 -9.81 -11.69
C ASN A 65 -6.45 -8.91 -11.16
N ALA A 66 -7.60 -8.89 -11.81
CA ALA A 66 -8.77 -8.15 -11.33
C ALA A 66 -9.19 -8.61 -9.91
N PHE A 67 -9.52 -7.65 -9.06
CA PHE A 67 -9.87 -7.85 -7.65
C PHE A 67 -11.16 -8.67 -7.50
N ALA A 68 -11.02 -9.90 -7.01
CA ALA A 68 -12.12 -10.75 -6.53
C ALA A 68 -12.45 -10.51 -5.05
N ASP A 69 -13.53 -11.13 -4.58
CA ASP A 69 -14.05 -11.01 -3.21
C ASP A 69 -13.06 -11.35 -2.11
N ASP A 70 -12.29 -12.42 -2.29
CA ASP A 70 -11.33 -12.91 -1.31
C ASP A 70 -9.97 -12.19 -1.37
N MET A 71 -9.66 -11.54 -2.49
CA MET A 71 -8.37 -10.89 -2.71
C MET A 71 -8.11 -9.76 -1.73
N ALA A 72 -9.13 -8.98 -1.36
CA ALA A 72 -8.96 -7.85 -0.45
C ALA A 72 -8.46 -8.30 0.93
N SER A 73 -9.14 -9.27 1.55
CA SER A 73 -8.73 -9.78 2.87
C SER A 73 -7.38 -10.50 2.81
N ARG A 74 -7.13 -11.29 1.75
CA ARG A 74 -5.84 -11.98 1.55
C ARG A 74 -4.68 -11.01 1.36
N TYR A 75 -4.86 -9.98 0.53
CA TYR A 75 -3.84 -8.97 0.28
C TYR A 75 -3.50 -8.18 1.56
N LEU A 76 -4.52 -7.72 2.30
CA LEU A 76 -4.30 -7.01 3.55
C LEU A 76 -3.69 -7.93 4.63
N GLY A 77 -4.11 -9.20 4.66
CA GLY A 77 -3.50 -10.23 5.51
C GLY A 77 -2.02 -10.45 5.19
N ALA A 78 -1.66 -10.52 3.90
CA ALA A 78 -0.28 -10.66 3.45
C ALA A 78 0.59 -9.44 3.83
N LEU A 79 0.05 -8.22 3.72
CA LEU A 79 0.73 -7.01 4.18
C LEU A 79 0.99 -7.03 5.69
N ARG A 80 0.00 -7.42 6.50
CA ARG A 80 0.17 -7.52 7.96
C ARG A 80 1.15 -8.62 8.34
N ARG A 81 1.05 -9.79 7.70
CA ARG A 81 2.02 -10.89 7.88
C ARG A 81 3.43 -10.39 7.56
N ALA A 82 3.60 -9.68 6.45
CA ALA A 82 4.87 -9.10 6.10
C ALA A 82 5.34 -8.05 7.10
N ASP A 83 4.46 -7.25 7.71
CA ASP A 83 4.82 -6.26 8.73
C ASP A 83 5.24 -6.91 10.05
N ASP A 84 4.53 -7.94 10.48
CA ASP A 84 4.76 -8.67 11.73
C ASP A 84 6.01 -9.56 11.68
N ASP A 85 6.48 -9.97 10.50
CA ASP A 85 7.63 -10.87 10.35
C ASP A 85 8.98 -10.16 10.56
N PRO A 86 9.74 -10.43 11.63
CA PRO A 86 11.00 -9.72 11.91
C PRO A 86 12.11 -9.98 10.87
N THR A 87 11.99 -11.02 10.04
CA THR A 87 12.93 -11.32 8.95
C THR A 87 12.69 -10.49 7.70
N VAL A 88 11.51 -9.89 7.56
CA VAL A 88 11.15 -9.04 6.42
C VAL A 88 11.57 -7.60 6.70
N ARG A 89 12.31 -7.01 5.75
CA ARG A 89 12.80 -5.63 5.79
C ARG A 89 12.08 -4.75 4.77
N VAL A 90 11.66 -5.30 3.64
CA VAL A 90 10.99 -4.59 2.53
C VAL A 90 9.85 -5.43 1.97
N ILE A 91 8.77 -4.78 1.55
CA ILE A 91 7.62 -5.42 0.90
C ILE A 91 7.60 -5.01 -0.58
N VAL A 92 7.46 -5.97 -1.47
CA VAL A 92 7.24 -5.78 -2.90
C VAL A 92 5.84 -6.28 -3.25
N ILE A 93 5.08 -5.48 -3.98
CA ILE A 93 3.78 -5.83 -4.53
C ILE A 93 3.92 -5.90 -6.06
N THR A 94 3.42 -6.97 -6.68
CA THR A 94 3.41 -7.12 -8.15
C THR A 94 2.22 -7.95 -8.62
N GLY A 95 2.06 -8.11 -9.93
CA GLY A 95 1.06 -8.99 -10.53
C GLY A 95 1.67 -10.16 -11.29
N ALA A 96 1.00 -11.30 -11.28
CA ALA A 96 1.34 -12.44 -12.11
C ALA A 96 1.04 -12.16 -13.59
N GLY A 97 1.86 -12.68 -14.49
CA GLY A 97 1.63 -12.59 -15.94
C GLY A 97 1.81 -11.17 -16.48
N ARG A 98 0.91 -10.76 -17.38
CA ARG A 98 1.04 -9.55 -18.21
C ARG A 98 0.48 -8.26 -17.58
N GLY A 99 0.03 -8.31 -16.34
CA GLY A 99 -0.63 -7.18 -15.69
C GLY A 99 -0.29 -7.10 -14.21
N PHE A 100 -0.36 -5.90 -13.66
CA PHE A 100 -0.26 -5.68 -12.22
C PHE A 100 -1.60 -6.02 -11.57
N CYS A 101 -2.63 -5.22 -11.85
CA CYS A 101 -4.02 -5.42 -11.39
C CYS A 101 -4.96 -4.49 -12.16
N ALA A 102 -5.90 -5.05 -12.92
CA ALA A 102 -6.84 -4.31 -13.77
C ALA A 102 -8.02 -3.66 -13.03
N GLY A 103 -8.04 -3.66 -11.69
CA GLY A 103 -9.09 -3.04 -10.88
C GLY A 103 -10.15 -4.03 -10.46
N ALA A 104 -11.39 -3.58 -10.26
CA ALA A 104 -12.50 -4.46 -9.85
C ALA A 104 -12.85 -5.47 -10.95
N ASP A 105 -13.22 -6.69 -10.56
CA ASP A 105 -13.79 -7.67 -11.49
C ASP A 105 -15.18 -7.20 -11.96
N PHE A 106 -15.33 -6.91 -13.26
CA PHE A 106 -16.55 -6.36 -13.84
C PHE A 106 -17.78 -7.27 -13.65
N THR A 107 -17.58 -8.59 -13.60
CA THR A 107 -18.66 -9.55 -13.34
C THR A 107 -19.34 -9.31 -11.99
N ARG A 108 -18.62 -8.71 -11.05
CA ARG A 108 -19.15 -8.33 -9.75
C ARG A 108 -19.89 -6.99 -9.80
N LEU A 109 -19.45 -6.04 -10.63
CA LEU A 109 -20.05 -4.70 -10.71
C LEU A 109 -21.54 -4.78 -11.10
N GLU A 110 -21.91 -5.75 -11.93
CA GLU A 110 -23.30 -5.98 -12.38
C GLU A 110 -24.22 -6.55 -11.29
N THR A 111 -23.65 -7.17 -10.25
CA THR A 111 -24.39 -7.90 -9.20
C THR A 111 -24.18 -7.32 -7.80
N LEU A 112 -23.69 -6.06 -7.70
CA LEU A 112 -23.35 -5.43 -6.43
C LEU A 112 -24.56 -5.22 -5.52
N ASP A 113 -24.51 -5.82 -4.33
CA ASP A 113 -25.28 -5.34 -3.17
C ASP A 113 -24.55 -4.13 -2.55
N ILE A 114 -25.16 -2.94 -2.67
CA ILE A 114 -24.61 -1.68 -2.14
C ILE A 114 -24.41 -1.73 -0.62
N ASP A 115 -25.31 -2.38 0.11
CA ASP A 115 -25.21 -2.45 1.56
C ASP A 115 -24.09 -3.40 1.98
N GLU A 116 -23.86 -4.49 1.24
CA GLU A 116 -22.69 -5.32 1.43
C GLU A 116 -21.39 -4.57 1.14
N VAL A 117 -21.32 -3.82 0.03
CA VAL A 117 -20.15 -3.00 -0.31
C VAL A 117 -19.86 -2.00 0.81
N ARG A 118 -20.88 -1.31 1.33
CA ARG A 118 -20.74 -0.38 2.46
C ARG A 118 -20.23 -1.08 3.71
N ARG A 119 -20.80 -2.24 4.08
CA ARG A 119 -20.33 -3.04 5.23
C ARG A 119 -18.85 -3.41 5.07
N ARG A 120 -18.46 -3.92 3.89
CA ARG A 120 -17.07 -4.33 3.61
C ARG A 120 -16.08 -3.16 3.56
N ALA A 121 -16.52 -1.98 3.16
CA ALA A 121 -15.72 -0.76 3.17
C ALA A 121 -15.46 -0.24 4.59
N LEU A 122 -16.42 -0.42 5.51
CA LEU A 122 -16.31 -0.03 6.92
C LEU A 122 -15.64 -1.10 7.80
N ALA A 123 -15.68 -2.37 7.39
CA ALA A 123 -15.20 -3.49 8.19
C ALA A 123 -13.68 -3.48 8.41
N GLU A 124 -12.91 -2.96 7.46
CA GLU A 124 -11.45 -3.05 7.52
C GLU A 124 -10.76 -1.88 6.78
N PRO A 125 -9.79 -1.20 7.42
CA PRO A 125 -8.99 -0.17 6.75
C PRO A 125 -8.26 -0.74 5.53
N ARG A 126 -8.48 -0.12 4.36
CA ARG A 126 -7.85 -0.53 3.09
C ARG A 126 -6.50 0.14 2.83
N ASP A 127 -6.08 1.03 3.72
CA ASP A 127 -4.83 1.79 3.68
C ASP A 127 -3.67 1.08 4.41
N VAL A 128 -3.75 -0.25 4.63
CA VAL A 128 -2.72 -1.03 5.35
C VAL A 128 -1.33 -0.82 4.75
N ALA A 129 -1.22 -0.80 3.42
CA ALA A 129 0.04 -0.57 2.73
C ALA A 129 0.68 0.76 3.16
N MET A 130 -0.10 1.79 3.54
CA MET A 130 0.40 3.08 4.02
C MET A 130 0.76 3.08 5.52
N ARG A 131 0.35 2.06 6.28
CA ARG A 131 0.49 2.00 7.75
C ARG A 131 1.59 1.06 8.23
N VAL A 132 1.95 0.06 7.43
CA VAL A 132 3.03 -0.89 7.75
C VAL A 132 4.35 -0.14 8.04
N ASN A 133 5.15 -0.72 8.93
CA ASN A 133 6.46 -0.21 9.36
C ASN A 133 7.57 -0.49 8.33
N LYS A 134 7.26 -1.15 7.22
CA LYS A 134 8.22 -1.54 6.20
C LYS A 134 8.02 -0.74 4.94
N PRO A 135 9.09 -0.38 4.20
CA PRO A 135 8.95 0.18 2.88
C PRO A 135 8.16 -0.75 1.97
N VAL A 136 7.30 -0.18 1.15
CA VAL A 136 6.46 -0.87 0.18
C VAL A 136 6.83 -0.39 -1.21
N ILE A 137 7.23 -1.32 -2.07
CA ILE A 137 7.51 -1.09 -3.49
C ILE A 137 6.37 -1.69 -4.31
N ALA A 138 5.82 -0.94 -5.26
CA ALA A 138 4.95 -1.48 -6.30
C ALA A 138 5.76 -1.70 -7.58
N ALA A 139 5.87 -2.95 -8.02
CA ALA A 139 6.49 -3.33 -9.28
C ALA A 139 5.40 -3.55 -10.34
N VAL A 140 5.08 -2.48 -11.09
CA VAL A 140 4.01 -2.48 -12.08
C VAL A 140 4.49 -3.11 -13.39
N ASN A 141 4.25 -4.41 -13.52
CA ASN A 141 4.67 -5.26 -14.63
C ASN A 141 3.77 -5.18 -15.88
N GLY A 142 2.73 -4.34 -15.87
CA GLY A 142 1.79 -4.23 -16.99
C GLY A 142 0.56 -3.41 -16.65
N ALA A 143 -0.62 -3.84 -17.11
CA ALA A 143 -1.88 -3.12 -16.89
C ALA A 143 -2.16 -2.86 -15.39
N VAL A 144 -2.50 -1.62 -15.06
CA VAL A 144 -2.87 -1.16 -13.71
C VAL A 144 -4.04 -0.17 -13.80
N ALA A 145 -5.14 -0.49 -13.12
CA ALA A 145 -6.36 0.32 -13.20
C ALA A 145 -7.18 0.34 -11.90
N GLY A 146 -7.95 1.41 -11.70
CA GLY A 146 -8.93 1.53 -10.61
C GLY A 146 -8.36 1.16 -9.23
N ILE A 147 -8.93 0.14 -8.59
CA ILE A 147 -8.45 -0.38 -7.29
C ILE A 147 -6.98 -0.83 -7.35
N GLY A 148 -6.54 -1.42 -8.46
CA GLY A 148 -5.14 -1.80 -8.67
C GLY A 148 -4.22 -0.58 -8.69
N LEU A 149 -4.66 0.50 -9.35
CA LEU A 149 -3.97 1.78 -9.32
C LEU A 149 -3.91 2.32 -7.89
N ALA A 150 -5.03 2.33 -7.17
CA ALA A 150 -5.08 2.81 -5.78
C ALA A 150 -4.01 2.14 -4.91
N HIS A 151 -3.87 0.81 -4.99
CA HIS A 151 -2.86 0.07 -4.25
C HIS A 151 -1.42 0.35 -4.72
N ALA A 152 -1.20 0.57 -6.01
CA ALA A 152 0.12 1.02 -6.50
C ALA A 152 0.48 2.42 -5.95
N LEU A 153 -0.48 3.34 -5.89
CA LEU A 153 -0.26 4.70 -5.35
C LEU A 153 -0.02 4.73 -3.84
N MET A 154 -0.52 3.74 -3.10
CA MET A 154 -0.25 3.60 -1.66
C MET A 154 1.19 3.16 -1.35
N ALA A 155 1.90 2.59 -2.32
CA ALA A 155 3.31 2.22 -2.16
C ALA A 155 4.20 3.47 -1.97
N ASP A 156 5.39 3.28 -1.40
CA ASP A 156 6.38 4.36 -1.26
C ASP A 156 7.07 4.64 -2.59
N VAL A 157 7.41 3.57 -3.30
CA VAL A 157 8.15 3.60 -4.56
C VAL A 157 7.43 2.76 -5.59
N ARG A 158 7.32 3.26 -6.80
CA ARG A 158 6.72 2.59 -7.96
C ARG A 158 7.76 2.42 -9.06
N PHE A 159 7.96 1.18 -9.48
CA PHE A 159 8.62 0.82 -10.73
C PHE A 159 7.55 0.49 -11.77
N THR A 160 7.84 0.75 -13.05
CA THR A 160 6.98 0.36 -14.15
C THR A 160 7.79 -0.14 -15.34
N VAL A 161 7.19 -0.98 -16.18
CA VAL A 161 7.71 -1.24 -17.53
C VAL A 161 7.21 -0.17 -18.52
N PRO A 162 7.91 0.11 -19.64
CA PRO A 162 7.58 1.22 -20.55
C PRO A 162 6.15 1.15 -21.10
N ASP A 163 5.74 -0.05 -21.50
CA ASP A 163 4.44 -0.29 -22.16
C ASP A 163 3.29 -0.59 -21.20
N ALA A 164 3.51 -0.48 -19.89
CA ALA A 164 2.46 -0.65 -18.89
C ALA A 164 1.28 0.29 -19.19
N LYS A 165 0.06 -0.18 -18.98
CA LYS A 165 -1.16 0.57 -19.25
C LYS A 165 -1.74 1.06 -17.94
N TRP A 166 -1.61 2.36 -17.68
CA TRP A 166 -2.06 3.01 -16.45
C TRP A 166 -3.35 3.79 -16.72
N THR A 167 -4.39 3.57 -15.93
CA THR A 167 -5.63 4.35 -16.04
C THR A 167 -6.39 4.42 -14.72
N THR A 168 -7.07 5.53 -14.47
CA THR A 168 -7.94 5.66 -13.28
C THR A 168 -9.21 4.83 -13.43
N ALA A 169 -9.70 4.62 -14.67
CA ALA A 169 -10.91 3.89 -15.04
C ALA A 169 -12.26 4.37 -14.45
N PHE A 170 -12.28 5.07 -13.31
CA PHE A 170 -13.51 5.43 -12.58
C PHE A 170 -14.56 6.16 -13.45
N ALA A 171 -14.15 7.24 -14.14
CA ALA A 171 -15.08 8.05 -14.93
C ALA A 171 -15.70 7.28 -16.11
N LYS A 172 -14.99 6.28 -16.68
CA LYS A 172 -15.51 5.44 -17.78
C LYS A 172 -16.67 4.55 -17.37
N ILE A 173 -16.79 4.25 -16.08
CA ILE A 173 -17.80 3.34 -15.51
C ILE A 173 -18.78 4.07 -14.60
N GLY A 174 -18.81 5.41 -14.66
CA GLY A 174 -19.72 6.23 -13.86
C GLY A 174 -19.40 6.26 -12.36
N LEU A 175 -18.17 5.92 -11.97
CA LEU A 175 -17.72 5.95 -10.58
C LEU A 175 -16.78 7.14 -10.31
N VAL A 176 -16.64 7.47 -9.03
CA VAL A 176 -15.68 8.44 -8.53
C VAL A 176 -14.43 7.74 -7.99
N ALA A 177 -13.33 8.49 -7.85
CA ALA A 177 -12.10 7.95 -7.28
C ALA A 177 -12.30 7.49 -5.83
N GLU A 178 -12.05 6.21 -5.58
CA GLU A 178 -12.13 5.59 -4.26
C GLU A 178 -10.75 5.36 -3.64
N LEU A 179 -10.72 4.80 -2.42
CA LEU A 179 -9.50 4.38 -1.71
C LEU A 179 -8.43 5.50 -1.57
N GLY A 180 -8.88 6.75 -1.48
CA GLY A 180 -7.99 7.91 -1.39
C GLY A 180 -7.25 8.23 -2.69
N THR A 181 -7.61 7.62 -3.82
CA THR A 181 -6.89 7.76 -5.11
C THR A 181 -6.81 9.21 -5.56
N ALA A 182 -7.89 10.00 -5.44
CA ALA A 182 -7.85 11.42 -5.79
C ALA A 182 -6.81 12.18 -4.96
N TRP A 183 -6.77 11.94 -3.65
CA TRP A 183 -5.80 12.58 -2.75
C TRP A 183 -4.37 12.15 -3.09
N LEU A 184 -4.12 10.84 -3.20
CA LEU A 184 -2.80 10.28 -3.51
C LEU A 184 -2.28 10.80 -4.85
N LEU A 185 -3.14 10.83 -5.87
CA LEU A 185 -2.76 11.31 -7.19
C LEU A 185 -2.39 12.80 -7.15
N THR A 186 -3.16 13.63 -6.45
CA THR A 186 -2.83 15.05 -6.26
C THR A 186 -1.49 15.23 -5.55
N GLN A 187 -1.18 14.43 -4.52
CA GLN A 187 0.11 14.51 -3.83
C GLN A 187 1.29 14.11 -4.72
N LEU A 188 1.10 13.16 -5.63
CA LEU A 188 2.16 12.62 -6.47
C LEU A 188 2.44 13.46 -7.72
N VAL A 189 1.40 13.93 -8.41
CA VAL A 189 1.53 14.57 -9.73
C VAL A 189 1.00 16.00 -9.78
N GLY A 190 0.51 16.53 -8.66
CA GLY A 190 -0.12 17.84 -8.58
C GLY A 190 -1.54 17.86 -9.15
N THR A 191 -2.27 18.94 -8.85
CA THR A 191 -3.70 19.07 -9.19
C THR A 191 -3.99 18.99 -10.69
N GLY A 192 -3.18 19.63 -11.53
CA GLY A 192 -3.43 19.68 -12.98
C GLY A 192 -3.40 18.30 -13.64
N ARG A 193 -2.32 17.54 -13.44
CA ARG A 193 -2.20 16.17 -13.96
C ARG A 193 -3.20 15.23 -13.30
N ALA A 194 -3.48 15.40 -12.01
CA ALA A 194 -4.50 14.60 -11.33
C ALA A 194 -5.88 14.78 -11.97
N LEU A 195 -6.29 16.03 -12.25
CA LEU A 195 -7.56 16.31 -12.93
C LEU A 195 -7.59 15.77 -14.36
N ASP A 196 -6.51 15.93 -15.14
CA ASP A 196 -6.43 15.32 -16.48
C ASP A 196 -6.69 13.81 -16.42
N LEU A 197 -5.95 13.08 -15.57
CA LEU A 197 -6.07 11.63 -15.48
C LEU A 197 -7.40 11.15 -14.88
N LEU A 198 -7.98 11.88 -13.93
CA LEU A 198 -9.25 11.52 -13.29
C LEU A 198 -10.45 11.82 -14.18
N LEU A 199 -10.46 12.97 -14.85
CA LEU A 199 -11.60 13.41 -15.68
C LEU A 199 -11.60 12.72 -17.04
N SER A 200 -10.44 12.60 -17.69
CA SER A 200 -10.35 11.92 -19.00
C SER A 200 -10.45 10.40 -18.86
N ALA A 201 -10.01 9.86 -17.71
CA ALA A 201 -9.77 8.43 -17.50
C ALA A 201 -9.00 7.78 -18.67
N ARG A 202 -8.17 8.55 -19.38
CA ARG A 202 -7.37 8.05 -20.49
C ARG A 202 -6.35 7.02 -19.98
N THR A 203 -5.85 6.22 -20.90
CA THR A 203 -4.77 5.28 -20.60
C THR A 203 -3.45 5.93 -20.95
N ILE A 204 -2.50 5.90 -20.03
CA ILE A 204 -1.13 6.39 -20.22
C ILE A 204 -0.16 5.21 -20.22
N THR A 205 1.02 5.39 -20.80
CA THR A 205 2.10 4.39 -20.79
C THR A 205 2.85 4.41 -19.46
N GLY A 206 3.68 3.40 -19.21
CA GLY A 206 4.58 3.42 -18.06
C GLY A 206 5.64 4.53 -18.17
N THR A 207 6.11 4.82 -19.39
CA THR A 207 6.99 5.96 -19.64
C THR A 207 6.32 7.29 -19.26
N GLU A 208 5.08 7.51 -19.70
CA GLU A 208 4.35 8.74 -19.34
C GLU A 208 4.04 8.79 -17.83
N ALA A 209 3.70 7.65 -17.21
CA ALA A 209 3.52 7.56 -15.77
C ALA A 209 4.80 7.99 -15.02
N HIS A 210 5.99 7.64 -15.53
CA HIS A 210 7.25 8.11 -14.96
C HIS A 210 7.48 9.60 -15.17
N GLU A 211 7.29 10.12 -16.38
CA GLU A 211 7.40 11.56 -16.69
C GLU A 211 6.46 12.42 -15.83
N TYR A 212 5.32 11.86 -15.43
CA TYR A 212 4.35 12.54 -14.59
C TYR A 212 4.74 12.55 -13.11
N GLY A 213 5.71 11.73 -12.71
CA GLY A 213 6.09 11.48 -11.31
C GLY A 213 5.24 10.38 -10.64
N LEU A 214 4.35 9.73 -11.39
CA LEU A 214 3.51 8.65 -10.89
C LEU A 214 4.34 7.40 -10.59
N ALA A 215 5.30 7.06 -11.46
CA ALA A 215 6.33 6.05 -11.21
C ALA A 215 7.70 6.71 -11.03
N GLN A 216 8.49 6.25 -10.06
CA GLN A 216 9.83 6.80 -9.81
C GLN A 216 10.86 6.22 -10.78
N PHE A 217 10.62 5.01 -11.28
CA PHE A 217 11.55 4.28 -12.14
C PHE A 217 10.81 3.61 -13.30
N VAL A 218 11.46 3.59 -14.47
CA VAL A 218 11.09 2.75 -15.61
C VAL A 218 12.20 1.73 -15.79
N SER A 219 11.83 0.45 -15.76
CA SER A 219 12.75 -0.66 -16.00
C SER A 219 12.74 -1.07 -17.46
N GLU A 220 13.90 -1.43 -18.00
CA GLU A 220 13.99 -2.02 -19.33
C GLU A 220 13.14 -3.31 -19.44
N PRO A 221 12.66 -3.68 -20.64
CA PRO A 221 11.92 -4.91 -20.84
C PRO A 221 12.67 -6.14 -20.29
N GLY A 222 12.03 -6.88 -19.38
CA GLY A 222 12.62 -8.05 -18.72
C GLY A 222 13.45 -7.75 -17.47
N SER A 223 13.77 -6.50 -17.17
CA SER A 223 14.64 -6.12 -16.04
C SER A 223 13.91 -5.78 -14.75
N LEU A 224 12.58 -5.58 -14.79
CA LEU A 224 11.78 -5.10 -13.66
C LEU A 224 12.07 -5.83 -12.34
N THR A 225 12.07 -7.17 -12.35
CA THR A 225 12.31 -7.97 -11.14
C THR A 225 13.71 -7.74 -10.58
N THR A 226 14.71 -7.67 -11.46
CA THR A 226 16.11 -7.44 -11.09
C THR A 226 16.29 -6.04 -10.48
N ASP A 227 15.74 -5.01 -11.12
CA ASP A 227 15.85 -3.63 -10.68
C ASP A 227 15.16 -3.41 -9.33
N VAL A 228 13.94 -3.95 -9.19
CA VAL A 228 13.17 -3.90 -7.94
C VAL A 228 13.92 -4.62 -6.82
N ARG A 229 14.51 -5.80 -7.08
CA ARG A 229 15.31 -6.51 -6.08
C ARG A 229 16.57 -5.74 -5.68
N ALA A 230 17.26 -5.13 -6.65
CA ALA A 230 18.43 -4.30 -6.36
C ALA A 230 18.07 -3.11 -5.45
N TYR A 231 16.98 -2.41 -5.77
CA TYR A 231 16.50 -1.29 -4.95
C TYR A 231 15.96 -1.76 -3.58
N ALA A 232 15.27 -2.89 -3.52
CA ALA A 232 14.81 -3.46 -2.27
C ALA A 232 15.98 -3.84 -1.33
N ARG A 233 17.08 -4.39 -1.87
CA ARG A 233 18.30 -4.66 -1.09
C ARG A 233 18.96 -3.38 -0.58
N LEU A 234 18.97 -2.33 -1.39
CA LEU A 234 19.43 -1.00 -0.96
C LEU A 234 18.62 -0.49 0.24
N LEU A 235 17.29 -0.63 0.21
CA LEU A 235 16.44 -0.29 1.35
C LEU A 235 16.69 -1.22 2.55
N ALA A 236 16.76 -2.53 2.34
CA ALA A 236 16.93 -3.52 3.41
C ALA A 236 18.19 -3.33 4.25
N ALA A 237 19.27 -2.80 3.64
CA ALA A 237 20.53 -2.48 4.29
C ALA A 237 20.42 -1.34 5.35
N ASN A 238 19.38 -0.50 5.27
CA ASN A 238 19.13 0.58 6.21
C ASN A 238 18.36 0.11 7.44
N ASP A 239 18.35 0.88 8.54
CA ASP A 239 17.55 0.55 9.73
C ASP A 239 16.04 0.65 9.44
N VAL A 240 15.32 -0.46 9.61
CA VAL A 240 13.88 -0.56 9.32
C VAL A 240 13.05 0.43 10.12
N HIS A 241 13.44 0.76 11.35
CA HIS A 241 12.68 1.72 12.13
C HIS A 241 12.89 3.13 11.62
N SER A 242 14.13 3.53 11.30
CA SER A 242 14.39 4.80 10.64
C SER A 242 13.59 4.92 9.34
N LEU A 243 13.54 3.87 8.51
CA LEU A 243 12.72 3.86 7.30
C LEU A 243 11.21 4.01 7.61
N ALA A 244 10.72 3.32 8.64
CA ALA A 244 9.33 3.43 9.08
C ALA A 244 8.97 4.87 9.50
N GLU A 245 9.86 5.51 10.27
CA GLU A 245 9.66 6.87 10.78
C GLU A 245 9.76 7.90 9.66
N LEU A 246 10.73 7.77 8.76
CA LEU A 246 10.89 8.65 7.58
C LEU A 246 9.64 8.60 6.69
N ARG A 247 9.15 7.40 6.41
CA ARG A 247 7.90 7.18 5.66
C ARG A 247 6.70 7.86 6.32
N ARG A 248 6.56 7.70 7.64
CA ARG A 248 5.47 8.33 8.40
C ARG A 248 5.58 9.85 8.38
N GLN A 249 6.79 10.37 8.55
CA GLN A 249 7.06 11.80 8.54
C GLN A 249 6.60 12.43 7.22
N VAL A 250 7.05 11.91 6.08
CA VAL A 250 6.64 12.40 4.75
C VAL A 250 5.12 12.44 4.59
N ARG A 251 4.41 11.39 5.03
CA ARG A 251 2.95 11.30 4.89
C ARG A 251 2.19 12.24 5.82
N LEU A 252 2.63 12.35 7.07
CA LEU A 252 1.97 13.20 8.06
C LEU A 252 2.23 14.68 7.77
N ASP A 253 3.45 15.00 7.35
CA ASP A 253 3.90 16.38 7.13
C ASP A 253 3.24 17.03 5.91
N ALA A 254 2.75 16.23 4.95
CA ALA A 254 1.96 16.73 3.81
C ALA A 254 0.70 17.53 4.23
N GLY A 255 0.19 17.31 5.44
CA GLY A 255 -0.97 18.04 5.99
C GLY A 255 -0.62 19.01 7.13
N ARG A 256 0.66 19.20 7.46
CA ARG A 256 1.12 19.99 8.61
C ARG A 256 1.71 21.32 8.18
N SER A 257 1.76 22.29 9.10
CA SER A 257 2.62 23.47 8.92
C SER A 257 4.09 23.09 9.05
N PHE A 258 4.98 23.93 8.51
CA PHE A 258 6.42 23.76 8.69
C PHE A 258 6.82 23.67 10.16
N GLU A 259 6.25 24.51 11.02
CA GLU A 259 6.54 24.51 12.47
C GLU A 259 6.12 23.19 13.14
N GLN A 260 4.95 22.65 12.78
CA GLN A 260 4.51 21.35 13.29
C GLN A 260 5.44 20.21 12.84
N ALA A 261 5.84 20.20 11.56
CA ALA A 261 6.77 19.21 11.01
C ALA A 261 8.17 19.32 11.64
N TRP A 262 8.64 20.55 11.89
CA TRP A 262 9.91 20.84 12.54
C TRP A 262 9.97 20.26 13.95
N HIS A 263 8.96 20.56 14.79
CA HIS A 263 8.91 20.04 16.16
C HIS A 263 8.79 18.51 16.20
N ASP A 264 7.89 17.92 15.41
CA ASP A 264 7.73 16.47 15.31
C ASP A 264 9.03 15.78 14.83
N GLY A 265 9.78 16.42 13.93
CA GLY A 265 11.09 15.96 13.47
C GLY A 265 12.12 15.85 14.60
N TYR A 266 12.24 16.88 15.45
CA TYR A 266 13.16 16.84 16.61
C TYR A 266 12.73 15.77 17.62
N ASP A 267 11.44 15.65 17.92
CA ASP A 267 10.93 14.62 18.84
C ASP A 267 11.29 13.21 18.35
N ARG A 268 11.17 12.94 17.04
CA ARG A 268 11.58 11.66 16.44
C ARG A 268 13.08 11.44 16.52
N VAL A 269 13.90 12.47 16.28
CA VAL A 269 15.36 12.38 16.39
C VAL A 269 15.78 12.05 17.81
N PHE A 270 15.23 12.74 18.83
CA PHE A 270 15.53 12.44 20.23
C PHE A 270 15.09 11.02 20.61
N ALA A 271 13.89 10.60 20.22
CA ALA A 271 13.43 9.23 20.43
C ALA A 271 14.31 8.18 19.71
N ALA A 272 14.92 8.51 18.57
CA ALA A 272 15.85 7.62 17.88
C ALA A 272 17.21 7.55 18.61
N LEU A 273 17.71 8.66 19.14
CA LEU A 273 18.95 8.73 19.92
C LEU A 273 18.85 7.93 21.22
N GLU A 274 17.73 8.03 21.93
CA GLU A 274 17.45 7.28 23.16
C GLU A 274 17.44 5.75 22.94
N ARG A 275 16.99 5.29 21.77
CA ARG A 275 17.00 3.86 21.40
C ARG A 275 18.39 3.31 21.13
N GLY A 276 19.43 4.15 21.03
CA GLY A 276 20.83 3.72 20.93
C GLY A 276 21.29 3.11 19.59
N ARG A 277 20.37 2.88 18.63
CA ARG A 277 20.68 2.23 17.33
C ARG A 277 21.62 3.01 16.41
N PHE A 278 21.85 4.29 16.68
CA PHE A 278 22.86 5.09 15.98
C PHE A 278 24.29 4.56 16.20
N ARG A 279 24.56 3.90 17.35
CA ARG A 279 25.89 3.37 17.65
C ARG A 279 26.26 2.20 16.71
N ASP A 280 25.29 1.35 16.37
CA ASP A 280 25.48 0.22 15.46
C ASP A 280 25.62 0.68 13.99
N ALA A 281 24.96 1.79 13.63
CA ALA A 281 25.05 2.38 12.29
C ALA A 281 26.45 2.98 12.00
N ARG A 282 27.15 3.55 13.00
CA ARG A 282 28.52 4.07 12.82
C ARG A 282 29.50 2.98 12.39
N THR A 283 29.29 1.74 12.83
CA THR A 283 30.12 0.58 12.45
C THR A 283 29.88 0.17 11.01
N ARG A 284 28.63 0.29 10.52
CA ARG A 284 28.27 -0.01 9.12
C ARG A 284 28.77 1.05 8.14
N VAL A 285 28.65 2.33 8.49
CA VAL A 285 29.07 3.45 7.62
C VAL A 285 30.60 3.58 7.51
N ARG A 286 31.36 3.14 8.53
CA ARG A 286 32.83 3.17 8.50
C ARG A 286 33.48 1.97 7.79
N GLY A 287 32.69 0.94 7.47
CA GLY A 287 33.16 -0.29 6.82
C GLY A 287 32.73 -0.44 5.36
N ALA A 288 32.04 0.56 4.79
CA ALA A 288 31.67 0.68 3.39
C ALA A 288 32.51 1.77 2.72
#